data_AF-A0A6P8LLX3-F1
#
_entry.id   AF-A0A6P8LLX3-F1
#
_cell.length_a   1.000
_cell.length_b   1.000
_cell.length_c   1.000
_cell.angle_alpha   90.00
_cell.angle_beta   90.00
_cell.angle_gamma   90.00
#
_symmetry.space_group_name_H-M   'P 1'
#
loop_
_entity.id
_entity.type
_entity.pdbx_description
1 polymer ?
#
loop_
_entity_poly.entity_id
_entity_poly.type
_entity_poly.pdbx_seq_one_letter_code
_entity_poly.pdbx_strand_id
1 'polypeptide(L)'
;MTKLIKTEQHQQYFSIDNVGERLRIFFNCFATSGCKKKYFRMNKEGSPQIIEPTYSHVFNFEKNYFYSDTQKWIQNNFQYCYYCCIIYVILIFGGKYYMSSRPKFDLKRPLALWSGFFAVFSIIGFCRTAPEMFSTLRHHGFYHSICIPSNLLQDHVSGFWTWVFVLSKIPEFGDTIFIVLRKQPLIFLHFYHHLTVVLFSWFTYAETTALSRWYTVMNYFVHSWMYSYYTLKAMQYKLPKGFAMMITTMQLVQMVIGCVATIVAYYYPEIRGLECYITRKNVIFGFAIYFSYLILFGKFFFKAYLSEKRKNKVGENVHVDGRKEYYKPKTS
;
A
#
# COMPACT_ATOMS: atom_id res chain seq x y z
N MET A 1 -5.78 30.99 59.76
CA MET A 1 -6.42 31.33 58.47
C MET A 1 -5.61 30.67 57.36
N THR A 2 -6.11 29.93 56.37
CA THR A 2 -7.41 29.32 56.08
C THR A 2 -7.13 28.33 54.95
N LYS A 3 -7.40 27.05 55.21
CA LYS A 3 -7.78 25.93 54.32
C LYS A 3 -7.09 25.77 52.94
N LEU A 4 -6.35 24.65 52.87
CA LEU A 4 -6.36 23.66 51.79
C LEU A 4 -7.73 23.57 51.09
N ILE A 5 -7.76 23.76 49.78
CA ILE A 5 -8.84 23.26 48.91
C ILE A 5 -8.20 22.26 47.94
N LYS A 6 -8.46 21.00 48.26
CA LYS A 6 -8.34 19.82 47.43
C LYS A 6 -9.41 19.94 46.34
N THR A 7 -9.04 19.84 45.07
CA THR A 7 -9.99 19.55 43.99
C THR A 7 -9.46 18.35 43.23
N GLU A 8 -9.84 17.16 43.73
CA GLU A 8 -9.96 15.95 42.95
C GLU A 8 -11.02 16.20 41.87
N GLN A 9 -10.63 16.19 40.59
CA GLN A 9 -11.58 15.89 39.51
C GLN A 9 -11.03 14.72 38.71
N HIS A 10 -11.81 13.64 38.74
CA HIS A 10 -11.60 12.37 38.09
C HIS A 10 -11.13 12.50 36.64
N GLN A 11 -9.90 12.09 36.40
CA GLN A 11 -9.36 11.84 35.07
C GLN A 11 -9.87 10.48 34.60
N GLN A 12 -11.06 10.45 34.00
CA GLN A 12 -11.54 9.24 33.32
C GLN A 12 -10.82 9.14 31.96
N TYR A 13 -9.59 8.61 32.00
CA TYR A 13 -8.89 8.10 30.84
C TYR A 13 -9.75 7.01 30.19
N PHE A 14 -10.45 7.35 29.10
CA PHE A 14 -10.94 6.31 28.19
C PHE A 14 -9.78 5.89 27.30
N SER A 15 -8.98 4.97 27.83
CA SER A 15 -7.97 4.23 27.06
C SER A 15 -8.72 3.38 26.04
N ILE A 16 -8.76 3.81 24.78
CA ILE A 16 -9.23 2.98 23.68
C ILE A 16 -8.03 2.15 23.20
N ASP A 17 -7.69 1.15 24.03
CA ASP A 17 -6.57 0.21 23.88
C ASP A 17 -6.90 -1.00 23.00
N ASN A 18 -8.07 -1.02 22.37
CA ASN A 18 -8.49 -2.20 21.62
C ASN A 18 -8.14 -2.07 20.13
N VAL A 19 -7.10 -2.79 19.70
CA VAL A 19 -6.72 -3.01 18.29
C VAL A 19 -7.94 -3.44 17.46
N GLY A 20 -8.81 -4.27 18.05
CA GLY A 20 -10.06 -4.71 17.44
C GLY A 20 -11.04 -3.57 17.21
N GLU A 21 -11.08 -2.55 18.06
CA GLU A 21 -11.99 -1.41 17.92
C GLU A 21 -11.48 -0.37 16.92
N ARG A 22 -10.15 -0.23 16.76
CA ARG A 22 -9.56 0.61 15.69
C ARG A 22 -9.61 -0.06 14.31
N LEU A 23 -9.44 -1.38 14.23
CA LEU A 23 -9.77 -2.16 13.03
C LEU A 23 -11.28 -2.13 12.77
N ARG A 24 -12.11 -2.15 13.82
CA ARG A 24 -13.55 -1.95 13.69
C ARG A 24 -13.88 -0.52 13.25
N ILE A 25 -13.13 0.51 13.61
CA ILE A 25 -13.25 1.86 13.03
C ILE A 25 -12.83 1.83 11.55
N PHE A 26 -11.75 1.15 11.18
CA PHE A 26 -11.37 0.94 9.78
C PHE A 26 -12.49 0.27 8.96
N PHE A 27 -13.14 -0.77 9.50
CA PHE A 27 -14.25 -1.47 8.84
C PHE A 27 -15.61 -0.74 8.96
N ASN A 28 -15.88 -0.02 10.07
CA ASN A 28 -17.15 0.70 10.33
C ASN A 28 -17.17 2.11 9.74
N CYS A 29 -16.03 2.78 9.54
CA CYS A 29 -15.97 4.06 8.81
C CYS A 29 -16.42 3.91 7.36
N PHE A 30 -16.34 2.70 6.78
CA PHE A 30 -16.94 2.39 5.49
C PHE A 30 -18.46 2.17 5.55
N ALA A 31 -19.05 1.98 6.74
CA ALA A 31 -20.45 1.60 6.91
C ALA A 31 -21.36 2.69 7.49
N THR A 32 -20.85 3.69 8.22
CA THR A 32 -21.72 4.75 8.82
C THR A 32 -21.02 6.11 9.00
N SER A 33 -21.75 7.16 8.62
CA SER A 33 -21.43 8.56 8.82
C SER A 33 -21.85 9.03 10.22
N GLY A 34 -20.99 8.86 11.23
CA GLY A 34 -21.32 9.44 12.53
C GLY A 34 -20.33 9.16 13.65
N CYS A 35 -19.37 10.07 13.87
CA CYS A 35 -18.72 10.19 15.17
C CYS A 35 -18.52 11.68 15.49
N LYS A 36 -19.38 12.23 16.37
CA LYS A 36 -19.25 13.58 16.93
C LYS A 36 -18.38 13.50 18.20
N LYS A 37 -17.21 14.13 18.18
CA LYS A 37 -16.52 14.62 19.37
C LYS A 37 -16.05 16.05 19.09
N LYS A 38 -16.12 16.90 20.12
CA LYS A 38 -16.05 18.36 20.04
C LYS A 38 -14.91 18.84 20.94
N TYR A 39 -13.70 19.11 20.45
CA TYR A 39 -12.66 19.74 21.31
C TYR A 39 -11.64 20.64 20.59
N PHE A 40 -11.48 21.80 21.23
CA PHE A 40 -10.40 22.80 21.34
C PHE A 40 -9.37 23.05 20.23
N ARG A 41 -9.37 24.32 19.81
CA ARG A 41 -8.41 25.02 18.95
C ARG A 41 -7.24 25.51 19.82
N MET A 42 -6.02 25.02 19.58
CA MET A 42 -4.80 25.68 20.05
C MET A 42 -4.12 26.33 18.83
N ASN A 43 -4.36 27.62 18.65
CA ASN A 43 -3.57 28.43 17.72
C ASN A 43 -2.19 28.67 18.37
N LYS A 44 -1.12 28.13 17.79
CA LYS A 44 0.23 28.65 18.01
C LYS A 44 0.46 29.72 16.95
N GLU A 45 0.58 30.97 17.39
CA GLU A 45 0.99 32.10 16.57
C GLU A 45 2.40 31.84 16.01
N GLY A 46 2.58 31.96 14.68
CA GLY A 46 3.90 32.00 14.03
C GLY A 46 4.23 30.93 12.98
N SER A 47 3.33 30.01 12.61
CA SER A 47 3.55 29.11 11.47
C SER A 47 3.24 29.82 10.14
N PRO A 48 4.07 29.68 9.07
CA PRO A 48 3.74 30.21 7.75
C PRO A 48 2.36 29.71 7.32
N GLN A 49 1.49 30.60 6.82
CA GLN A 49 0.20 30.22 6.28
C GLN A 49 0.39 29.31 5.07
N ILE A 50 0.06 28.02 5.24
CA ILE A 50 0.07 27.04 4.16
C ILE A 50 -1.25 27.19 3.43
N ILE A 51 -1.19 27.28 2.10
CA ILE A 51 -2.36 27.24 1.23
C ILE A 51 -2.99 25.86 1.43
N GLU A 52 -4.07 25.79 2.23
CA GLU A 52 -4.79 24.53 2.45
C GLU A 52 -5.14 23.91 1.09
N PRO A 53 -4.85 22.62 0.87
CA PRO A 53 -5.27 21.95 -0.35
C PRO A 53 -6.78 22.12 -0.51
N THR A 54 -7.23 22.48 -1.72
CA THR A 54 -8.66 22.71 -1.96
C THR A 54 -9.41 21.38 -1.96
N TYR A 55 -9.80 20.91 -0.78
CA TYR A 55 -10.72 19.78 -0.64
C TYR A 55 -12.14 20.24 -0.91
N SER A 56 -12.85 19.57 -1.82
CA SER A 56 -14.27 19.86 -2.05
C SER A 56 -15.12 19.59 -0.81
N HIS A 57 -14.73 18.61 0.01
CA HIS A 57 -15.37 18.27 1.27
C HIS A 57 -14.34 17.66 2.22
N VAL A 58 -14.46 17.95 3.53
CA VAL A 58 -13.65 17.33 4.59
C VAL A 58 -14.60 16.66 5.57
N PHE A 59 -14.46 15.34 5.74
CA PHE A 59 -15.32 14.55 6.60
C PHE A 59 -14.96 14.75 8.08
N ASN A 60 -15.95 14.58 8.96
CA ASN A 60 -15.75 14.76 10.41
C ASN A 60 -14.68 13.83 10.99
N PHE A 61 -14.55 12.60 10.48
CA PHE A 61 -13.52 11.67 10.94
C PHE A 61 -12.10 12.12 10.54
N GLU A 62 -11.96 12.81 9.41
CA GLU A 62 -10.67 13.38 8.98
C GLU A 62 -10.32 14.61 9.81
N LYS A 63 -11.29 15.48 10.10
CA LYS A 63 -11.07 16.68 10.94
C LYS A 63 -10.57 16.33 12.35
N ASN A 64 -11.05 15.22 12.90
CA ASN A 64 -10.72 14.79 14.26
C ASN A 64 -9.42 13.98 14.34
N TYR A 65 -8.74 13.78 13.21
CA TYR A 65 -7.53 12.98 13.15
C TYR A 65 -6.30 13.82 13.52
N PHE A 66 -5.53 13.35 14.49
CA PHE A 66 -4.25 13.94 14.87
C PHE A 66 -3.13 12.92 14.63
N TYR A 67 -2.15 13.32 13.82
CA TYR A 67 -1.04 12.44 13.46
C TYR A 67 -0.20 12.03 14.69
N SER A 68 0.02 12.93 15.64
CA SER A 68 0.78 12.64 16.88
C SER A 68 0.23 11.45 17.65
N ASP A 69 -1.09 11.30 17.71
CA ASP A 69 -1.74 10.24 18.49
C ASP A 69 -1.55 8.88 17.82
N THR A 70 -1.67 8.86 16.50
CA THR A 70 -1.52 7.63 15.71
C THR A 70 -0.06 7.24 15.50
N GLN A 71 0.86 8.20 15.43
CA GLN A 71 2.30 7.94 15.44
C GLN A 71 2.72 7.29 16.76
N LYS A 72 2.36 7.87 17.90
CA LYS A 72 2.63 7.27 19.22
C LYS A 72 2.04 5.87 19.33
N TRP A 73 0.82 5.67 18.82
CA TRP A 73 0.22 4.35 18.78
C TRP A 73 1.04 3.37 17.93
N ILE A 74 1.47 3.73 16.72
CA ILE A 74 2.31 2.86 15.89
C ILE A 74 3.65 2.54 16.57
N GLN A 75 4.29 3.53 17.20
CA GLN A 75 5.55 3.34 17.92
C GLN A 75 5.39 2.36 19.10
N ASN A 76 4.35 2.54 19.92
CA ASN A 76 4.07 1.69 21.07
C ASN A 76 3.66 0.27 20.68
N ASN A 77 3.08 0.09 19.48
CA ASN A 77 2.49 -1.16 19.03
C ASN A 77 3.25 -1.79 17.87
N PHE A 78 4.50 -1.39 17.64
CA PHE A 78 5.31 -1.84 16.51
C PHE A 78 5.48 -3.37 16.47
N GLN A 79 5.48 -4.02 17.64
CA GLN A 79 5.49 -5.48 17.79
C GLN A 79 4.36 -6.20 17.03
N TYR A 80 3.17 -5.60 16.92
CA TYR A 80 2.07 -6.20 16.18
C TYR A 80 2.38 -6.35 14.69
N CYS A 81 3.15 -5.41 14.12
CA CYS A 81 3.62 -5.51 12.74
C CYS A 81 4.45 -6.79 12.54
N TYR A 82 5.38 -7.08 13.46
CA TYR A 82 6.20 -8.29 13.39
C TYR A 82 5.36 -9.56 13.59
N TYR A 83 4.42 -9.57 14.54
CA TYR A 83 3.53 -10.71 14.75
C TYR A 83 2.67 -10.99 13.51
N CYS A 84 2.09 -9.95 12.89
CA CYS A 84 1.33 -10.10 11.65
C CYS A 84 2.20 -10.69 10.52
N CYS A 85 3.46 -10.27 10.40
CA CYS A 85 4.39 -10.81 9.41
C CYS A 85 4.75 -12.28 9.65
N ILE A 86 5.00 -12.67 10.91
CA ILE A 86 5.28 -14.06 11.28
C ILE A 86 4.06 -14.95 11.01
N ILE A 87 2.87 -14.50 11.44
CA ILE A 87 1.61 -15.20 11.19
C ILE A 87 1.38 -15.37 9.68
N TYR A 88 1.61 -14.32 8.89
CA TYR A 88 1.50 -14.37 7.44
C TYR A 88 2.39 -15.44 6.80
N VAL A 89 3.66 -15.52 7.21
CA VAL A 89 4.60 -16.56 6.72
C VAL A 89 4.10 -17.95 7.09
N ILE A 90 3.70 -18.17 8.34
CA ILE A 90 3.16 -19.45 8.81
C ILE A 90 1.92 -19.84 8.01
N LEU A 91 0.98 -18.92 7.82
CA LEU A 91 -0.27 -19.16 7.07
C LEU A 91 -0.01 -19.49 5.59
N ILE A 92 1.00 -18.88 4.96
CA ILE A 92 1.33 -19.19 3.56
C ILE A 92 1.89 -20.60 3.43
N PHE A 93 2.93 -20.93 4.20
CA PHE A 93 3.60 -22.22 4.06
C PHE A 93 2.75 -23.36 4.62
N GLY A 94 2.12 -23.15 5.78
CA GLY A 94 1.13 -24.07 6.35
C GLY A 94 -0.09 -24.23 5.45
N GLY A 95 -0.61 -23.14 4.88
CA GLY A 95 -1.73 -23.17 3.93
C GLY A 95 -1.40 -23.92 2.64
N LYS A 96 -0.19 -23.74 2.09
CA LYS A 96 0.28 -24.51 0.93
C LYS A 96 0.35 -26.00 1.23
N TYR A 97 0.91 -26.37 2.37
CA TYR A 97 0.99 -27.76 2.81
C TYR A 97 -0.40 -28.36 3.02
N TYR A 98 -1.29 -27.67 3.73
CA TYR A 98 -2.67 -28.08 3.97
C TYR A 98 -3.48 -28.23 2.67
N MET A 99 -3.30 -27.32 1.73
CA MET A 99 -4.00 -27.37 0.44
C MET A 99 -3.43 -28.44 -0.50
N SER A 100 -2.23 -28.99 -0.26
CA SER A 100 -1.61 -29.97 -1.16
C SER A 100 -2.53 -31.16 -1.43
N SER A 101 -3.18 -31.69 -0.39
CA SER A 101 -4.09 -32.85 -0.43
C SER A 101 -5.57 -32.51 -0.74
N ARG A 102 -5.93 -31.24 -0.93
CA ARG A 102 -7.34 -30.79 -1.10
C ARG A 102 -7.63 -30.25 -2.49
N PRO A 103 -8.89 -30.26 -2.98
CA PRO A 103 -9.24 -29.58 -4.22
C PRO A 103 -9.11 -28.05 -4.07
N LYS A 104 -8.96 -27.35 -5.21
CA LYS A 104 -8.95 -25.88 -5.24
C LYS A 104 -10.34 -25.33 -4.90
N PHE A 105 -10.40 -24.23 -4.14
CA PHE A 105 -11.67 -23.54 -3.88
C PHE A 105 -12.07 -22.61 -5.02
N ASP A 106 -13.37 -22.52 -5.33
CA ASP A 106 -13.91 -21.47 -6.21
C ASP A 106 -14.29 -20.23 -5.41
N LEU A 107 -13.32 -19.33 -5.24
CA LEU A 107 -13.47 -18.09 -4.47
C LEU A 107 -13.62 -16.86 -5.36
N LYS A 108 -14.13 -16.99 -6.59
CA LYS A 108 -14.25 -15.86 -7.53
C LYS A 108 -15.07 -14.69 -6.98
N ARG A 109 -16.26 -14.96 -6.41
CA ARG A 109 -17.14 -13.91 -5.87
C ARG A 109 -16.50 -13.20 -4.66
N PRO A 110 -16.01 -13.92 -3.62
CA PRO A 110 -15.28 -13.29 -2.54
C PRO A 110 -14.06 -12.51 -3.02
N LEU A 111 -13.30 -13.03 -3.99
CA LEU A 111 -12.14 -12.33 -4.56
C LEU A 111 -12.55 -11.06 -5.30
N ALA A 112 -13.64 -11.08 -6.06
CA ALA A 112 -14.16 -9.90 -6.75
C ALA A 112 -14.58 -8.81 -5.76
N LEU A 113 -15.30 -9.18 -4.69
CA LEU A 113 -15.69 -8.23 -3.63
C LEU A 113 -14.48 -7.68 -2.89
N TRP A 114 -13.52 -8.55 -2.57
CA TRP A 114 -12.27 -8.19 -1.91
C TRP A 114 -11.42 -7.23 -2.74
N SER A 115 -11.12 -7.58 -4.00
CA SER A 115 -10.42 -6.70 -4.91
C SER A 115 -11.21 -5.41 -5.19
N GLY A 116 -12.55 -5.49 -5.25
CA GLY A 116 -13.41 -4.33 -5.46
C GLY A 116 -13.33 -3.34 -4.30
N PHE A 117 -13.33 -3.86 -3.07
CA PHE A 117 -13.10 -3.06 -1.86
C PHE A 117 -11.76 -2.32 -1.92
N PHE A 118 -10.66 -3.02 -2.23
CA PHE A 118 -9.35 -2.37 -2.34
C PHE A 118 -9.22 -1.40 -3.52
N ALA A 119 -9.95 -1.64 -4.62
CA ALA A 119 -10.04 -0.70 -5.73
C ALA A 119 -10.69 0.61 -5.28
N VAL A 120 -11.87 0.54 -4.66
CA VAL A 120 -12.58 1.72 -4.15
C VAL A 120 -11.75 2.43 -3.08
N PHE A 121 -11.19 1.68 -2.12
CA PHE A 121 -10.29 2.20 -1.10
C PHE A 121 -9.12 2.98 -1.71
N SER A 122 -8.46 2.42 -2.73
CA SER A 122 -7.31 3.06 -3.37
C SER A 122 -7.70 4.29 -4.17
N ILE A 123 -8.85 4.27 -4.84
CA ILE A 123 -9.37 5.41 -5.61
C ILE A 123 -9.66 6.57 -4.66
N ILE A 124 -10.37 6.32 -3.56
CA ILE A 124 -10.67 7.35 -2.56
C ILE A 124 -9.35 7.85 -1.94
N GLY A 125 -8.46 6.95 -1.53
CA GLY A 125 -7.15 7.31 -0.98
C GLY A 125 -6.34 8.20 -1.92
N PHE A 126 -6.32 7.89 -3.23
CA PHE A 126 -5.68 8.74 -4.23
C PHE A 126 -6.37 10.10 -4.34
N CYS A 127 -7.69 10.15 -4.48
CA CYS A 127 -8.44 11.41 -4.57
C CYS A 127 -8.29 12.30 -3.34
N ARG A 128 -8.02 11.73 -2.16
CA ARG A 128 -7.84 12.48 -0.90
C ARG A 128 -6.40 12.92 -0.64
N THR A 129 -5.40 12.21 -1.17
CA THR A 129 -3.98 12.53 -0.95
C THR A 129 -3.34 13.28 -2.13
N ALA A 130 -3.83 13.08 -3.36
CA ALA A 130 -3.29 13.74 -4.55
C ALA A 130 -3.42 15.28 -4.54
N PRO A 131 -4.53 15.90 -4.06
CA PRO A 131 -4.63 17.36 -4.00
C PRO A 131 -3.54 17.99 -3.13
N GLU A 132 -3.19 17.37 -2.01
CA GLU A 132 -2.09 17.83 -1.14
C GLU A 132 -0.75 17.74 -1.88
N MET A 133 -0.46 16.60 -2.51
CA MET A 133 0.77 16.42 -3.28
C MET A 133 0.90 17.46 -4.39
N PHE A 134 -0.15 17.69 -5.18
CA PHE A 134 -0.12 18.67 -6.27
C PHE A 134 -0.01 20.11 -5.77
N SER A 135 -0.69 20.45 -4.67
CA SER A 135 -0.58 21.76 -4.03
C SER A 135 0.85 22.01 -3.56
N THR A 136 1.42 21.06 -2.80
CA THR A 136 2.80 21.13 -2.30
C THR A 136 3.81 21.26 -3.44
N LEU A 137 3.66 20.48 -4.52
CA LEU A 137 4.55 20.58 -5.68
C LEU A 137 4.45 21.91 -6.40
N ARG A 138 3.24 22.44 -6.58
CA ARG A 138 3.00 23.68 -7.34
C ARG A 138 3.43 24.93 -6.57
N HIS A 139 3.17 24.96 -5.27
CA HIS A 139 3.36 26.16 -4.46
C HIS A 139 4.65 26.18 -3.65
N HIS A 140 5.20 25.01 -3.28
CA HIS A 140 6.38 24.92 -2.40
C HIS A 140 7.55 24.17 -3.07
N GLY A 141 7.32 23.57 -4.24
CA GLY A 141 8.33 22.94 -5.07
C GLY A 141 8.71 21.53 -4.64
N PHE A 142 9.65 20.95 -5.39
CA PHE A 142 10.03 19.55 -5.27
C PHE A 142 10.72 19.21 -3.93
N TYR A 143 11.58 20.11 -3.44
CA TYR A 143 12.23 19.95 -2.14
C TYR A 143 11.21 19.77 -1.00
N HIS A 144 10.23 20.67 -0.91
CA HIS A 144 9.19 20.59 0.11
C HIS A 144 8.37 19.30 -0.02
N SER A 145 8.13 18.85 -1.26
CA SER A 145 7.43 17.59 -1.53
C SER A 145 8.14 16.33 -0.99
N ILE A 146 9.48 16.37 -0.85
CA ILE A 146 10.30 15.23 -0.43
C ILE A 146 10.71 15.33 1.04
N CYS A 147 11.07 16.53 1.49
CA CYS A 147 11.79 16.72 2.76
C CYS A 147 10.94 17.26 3.90
N ILE A 148 9.77 17.85 3.62
CA ILE A 148 8.92 18.45 4.65
C ILE A 148 7.63 17.62 4.83
N PRO A 149 7.33 17.10 6.04
CA PRO A 149 6.21 16.20 6.29
C PRO A 149 4.87 16.94 6.53
N SER A 150 4.59 18.01 5.76
CA SER A 150 3.34 18.80 5.87
C SER A 150 2.07 17.95 5.72
N ASN A 151 2.07 17.00 4.78
CA ASN A 151 1.00 16.01 4.58
C ASN A 151 0.66 15.16 5.81
N LEU A 152 1.59 15.00 6.75
CA LEU A 152 1.38 14.23 7.98
C LEU A 152 1.03 15.16 9.14
N LEU A 153 1.80 16.23 9.31
CA LEU A 153 1.75 17.07 10.50
C LEU A 153 0.71 18.18 10.45
N GLN A 154 0.35 18.65 9.25
CA GLN A 154 -0.46 19.85 9.06
C GLN A 154 -1.77 19.52 8.34
N ASP A 155 -1.73 18.63 7.36
CA ASP A 155 -2.92 18.25 6.63
C ASP A 155 -3.63 17.03 7.25
N HIS A 156 -4.74 17.29 7.94
CA HIS A 156 -5.51 16.25 8.63
C HIS A 156 -6.08 15.18 7.69
N VAL A 157 -6.43 15.57 6.46
CA VAL A 157 -7.01 14.66 5.46
C VAL A 157 -5.95 13.67 4.97
N SER A 158 -4.88 14.17 4.38
CA SER A 158 -3.76 13.37 3.88
C SER A 158 -3.14 12.58 5.01
N GLY A 159 -2.99 13.15 6.21
CA GLY A 159 -2.47 12.45 7.38
C GLY A 159 -3.34 11.23 7.73
N PHE A 160 -4.66 11.41 7.78
CA PHE A 160 -5.60 10.31 8.02
C PHE A 160 -5.48 9.23 6.95
N TRP A 161 -5.47 9.61 5.67
CA TRP A 161 -5.37 8.64 4.57
C TRP A 161 -4.00 7.95 4.52
N THR A 162 -2.91 8.61 4.92
CA THR A 162 -1.60 7.95 5.09
C THR A 162 -1.60 6.98 6.27
N TRP A 163 -2.29 7.28 7.37
CA TRP A 163 -2.46 6.33 8.47
C TRP A 163 -3.24 5.09 8.03
N VAL A 164 -4.37 5.29 7.34
CA VAL A 164 -5.19 4.19 6.83
C VAL A 164 -4.43 3.37 5.78
N PHE A 165 -3.60 4.01 4.94
CA PHE A 165 -2.69 3.34 4.01
C PHE A 165 -1.73 2.37 4.71
N VAL A 166 -1.10 2.79 5.80
CA VAL A 166 -0.16 1.95 6.56
C VAL A 166 -0.89 0.74 7.14
N LEU A 167 -2.10 0.96 7.66
CA LEU A 167 -2.91 -0.13 8.20
C LEU A 167 -3.41 -1.08 7.11
N SER A 168 -3.74 -0.59 5.91
CA SER A 168 -4.29 -1.41 4.83
C SER A 168 -3.35 -2.50 4.34
N LYS A 169 -2.03 -2.34 4.55
CA LYS A 169 -1.03 -3.33 4.13
C LYS A 169 -1.17 -4.67 4.85
N ILE A 170 -1.70 -4.68 6.08
CA ILE A 170 -1.96 -5.94 6.81
C ILE A 170 -3.15 -6.69 6.18
N PRO A 171 -4.34 -6.07 5.99
CA PRO A 171 -5.42 -6.68 5.21
C PRO A 171 -4.97 -7.18 3.84
N GLU A 172 -4.11 -6.47 3.11
CA GLU A 172 -3.60 -6.91 1.78
C GLU A 172 -2.95 -8.32 1.78
N PHE A 173 -2.52 -8.86 2.93
CA PHE A 173 -2.13 -10.28 3.06
C PHE A 173 -3.21 -11.26 2.62
N GLY A 174 -4.49 -10.87 2.67
CA GLY A 174 -5.61 -11.65 2.15
C GLY A 174 -5.46 -12.02 0.68
N ASP A 175 -4.78 -11.20 -0.13
CA ASP A 175 -4.51 -11.50 -1.54
C ASP A 175 -3.73 -12.81 -1.68
N THR A 176 -2.72 -13.01 -0.82
CA THR A 176 -1.93 -14.23 -0.81
C THR A 176 -2.71 -15.44 -0.31
N ILE A 177 -3.61 -15.24 0.66
CA ILE A 177 -4.52 -16.28 1.15
C ILE A 177 -5.40 -16.78 0.00
N PHE A 178 -5.99 -15.87 -0.79
CA PHE A 178 -6.77 -16.25 -1.98
C PHE A 178 -5.95 -17.02 -3.01
N ILE A 179 -4.69 -16.65 -3.24
CA ILE A 179 -3.78 -17.37 -4.15
C ILE A 179 -3.58 -18.81 -3.67
N VAL A 180 -3.28 -19.00 -2.38
CA VAL A 180 -3.03 -20.33 -1.78
C VAL A 180 -4.28 -21.20 -1.83
N LEU A 181 -5.44 -20.68 -1.40
CA LEU A 181 -6.72 -21.43 -1.40
C LEU A 181 -7.19 -21.81 -2.81
N ARG A 182 -6.87 -20.99 -3.82
CA ARG A 182 -7.19 -21.28 -5.23
C ARG A 182 -6.13 -22.12 -5.95
N LYS A 183 -5.11 -22.59 -5.23
CA LYS A 183 -3.95 -23.32 -5.78
C LYS A 183 -3.27 -22.59 -6.95
N GLN A 184 -3.23 -21.26 -6.90
CA GLN A 184 -2.51 -20.47 -7.89
C GLN A 184 -1.01 -20.43 -7.54
N PRO A 185 -0.11 -20.34 -8.54
CA PRO A 185 1.31 -20.30 -8.29
C PRO A 185 1.68 -19.02 -7.54
N LEU A 186 2.08 -19.17 -6.28
CA LEU A 186 2.59 -18.06 -5.47
C LEU A 186 4.04 -17.75 -5.88
N ILE A 187 4.22 -16.67 -6.63
CA ILE A 187 5.53 -16.19 -7.06
C ILE A 187 6.29 -15.51 -5.91
N PHE A 188 7.62 -15.58 -5.94
CA PHE A 188 8.49 -14.95 -4.94
C PHE A 188 8.22 -13.45 -4.78
N LEU A 189 8.12 -12.74 -5.91
CA LEU A 189 7.86 -11.30 -5.95
C LEU A 189 6.64 -10.91 -5.10
N HIS A 190 5.56 -11.68 -5.16
CA HIS A 190 4.30 -11.34 -4.48
C HIS A 190 4.45 -11.41 -2.96
N PHE A 191 4.86 -12.56 -2.42
CA PHE A 191 4.92 -12.69 -0.96
C PHE A 191 6.05 -11.86 -0.34
N TYR A 192 7.19 -11.73 -1.05
CA TYR A 192 8.30 -10.84 -0.66
C TYR A 192 7.79 -9.41 -0.55
N HIS A 193 7.16 -8.89 -1.60
CA HIS A 193 6.59 -7.55 -1.63
C HIS A 193 5.64 -7.30 -0.46
N HIS A 194 4.61 -8.14 -0.27
CA HIS A 194 3.62 -7.94 0.78
C HIS A 194 4.27 -7.94 2.18
N LEU A 195 5.26 -8.79 2.43
CA LEU A 195 5.99 -8.81 3.70
C LEU A 195 6.78 -7.51 3.93
N THR A 196 7.57 -7.09 2.95
CA THR A 196 8.47 -5.93 3.10
C THR A 196 7.72 -4.59 3.08
N VAL A 197 6.62 -4.44 2.33
CA VAL A 197 5.84 -3.18 2.36
C VAL A 197 5.12 -2.96 3.69
N VAL A 198 4.66 -4.02 4.37
CA VAL A 198 4.06 -3.90 5.71
C VAL A 198 5.09 -3.37 6.69
N LEU A 199 6.26 -4.02 6.77
CA LEU A 199 7.35 -3.59 7.66
C LEU A 199 7.81 -2.16 7.36
N PHE A 200 8.01 -1.83 6.09
CA PHE A 200 8.54 -0.54 5.69
C PHE A 200 7.52 0.61 5.86
N SER A 201 6.24 0.36 5.59
CA SER A 201 5.19 1.38 5.81
C SER A 201 5.01 1.72 7.30
N TRP A 202 5.06 0.72 8.18
CA TRP A 202 5.04 0.96 9.62
C TRP A 202 6.28 1.72 10.10
N PHE A 203 7.46 1.33 9.60
CA PHE A 203 8.73 1.99 9.95
C PHE A 203 8.76 3.46 9.51
N THR A 204 8.44 3.75 8.24
CA THR A 204 8.42 5.12 7.70
C THR A 204 7.40 6.01 8.40
N TYR A 205 6.25 5.46 8.76
CA TYR A 205 5.23 6.18 9.50
C TYR A 205 5.64 6.47 10.94
N ALA A 206 6.28 5.52 11.62
CA ALA A 206 6.78 5.71 12.98
C ALA A 206 7.84 6.83 13.05
N GLU A 207 8.64 6.98 12.00
CA GLU A 207 9.67 7.99 11.86
C GLU A 207 9.18 9.30 11.20
N THR A 208 7.88 9.51 10.99
CA THR A 208 7.33 10.72 10.32
C THR A 208 8.04 11.10 9.03
N THR A 209 8.49 10.11 8.27
CA THR A 209 9.31 10.36 7.08
C THR A 209 8.52 11.15 6.03
N ALA A 210 9.01 12.32 5.63
CA ALA A 210 8.34 13.19 4.66
C ALA A 210 8.14 12.52 3.28
N LEU A 211 9.11 11.71 2.87
CA LEU A 211 9.06 10.95 1.61
C LEU A 211 7.91 9.93 1.55
N SER A 212 7.28 9.60 2.70
CA SER A 212 6.06 8.78 2.74
C SER A 212 4.92 9.36 1.90
N ARG A 213 4.87 10.69 1.68
CA ARG A 213 3.92 11.35 0.78
C ARG A 213 3.97 10.74 -0.62
N TRP A 214 5.16 10.65 -1.20
CA TRP A 214 5.39 10.09 -2.54
C TRP A 214 5.03 8.62 -2.61
N TYR A 215 5.48 7.84 -1.62
CA TYR A 215 5.20 6.40 -1.57
C TYR A 215 3.69 6.12 -1.49
N THR A 216 2.97 6.89 -0.67
CA THR A 216 1.53 6.72 -0.46
C THR A 216 0.74 7.07 -1.72
N VAL A 217 0.95 8.27 -2.27
CA VAL A 217 0.17 8.79 -3.42
C VAL A 217 0.38 7.93 -4.66
N MET A 218 1.63 7.57 -4.97
CA MET A 218 1.92 6.72 -6.13
C MET A 218 1.35 5.31 -5.95
N ASN A 219 1.45 4.73 -4.74
CA ASN A 219 0.90 3.40 -4.50
C ASN A 219 -0.63 3.41 -4.63
N TYR A 220 -1.32 4.40 -4.07
CA TYR A 220 -2.77 4.53 -4.24
C TYR A 220 -3.17 4.63 -5.70
N PHE A 221 -2.45 5.42 -6.49
CA PHE A 221 -2.69 5.53 -7.92
C PHE A 221 -2.57 4.17 -8.62
N VAL A 222 -1.44 3.48 -8.45
CA VAL A 222 -1.19 2.20 -9.12
C VAL A 222 -2.11 1.09 -8.62
N HIS A 223 -2.38 1.03 -7.31
CA HIS A 223 -3.29 0.06 -6.70
C HIS A 223 -4.73 0.27 -7.16
N SER A 224 -5.17 1.51 -7.42
CA SER A 224 -6.49 1.79 -8.00
C SER A 224 -6.67 1.05 -9.33
N TRP A 225 -5.68 1.12 -10.22
CA TRP A 225 -5.70 0.42 -11.51
C TRP A 225 -5.55 -1.09 -11.36
N MET A 226 -4.61 -1.54 -10.52
CA MET A 226 -4.34 -2.97 -10.30
C MET A 226 -5.56 -3.71 -9.73
N TYR A 227 -6.15 -3.20 -8.65
CA TYR A 227 -7.30 -3.84 -8.01
C TYR A 227 -8.58 -3.72 -8.85
N SER A 228 -8.76 -2.64 -9.60
CA SER A 228 -9.86 -2.54 -10.58
C SER A 228 -9.75 -3.65 -11.64
N TYR A 229 -8.54 -3.89 -12.15
CA TYR A 229 -8.28 -4.99 -13.07
C TYR A 229 -8.54 -6.36 -12.44
N TYR A 230 -8.11 -6.60 -11.21
CA TYR A 230 -8.38 -7.87 -10.51
C TYR A 230 -9.87 -8.10 -10.25
N THR A 231 -10.62 -7.06 -9.89
CA THR A 231 -12.08 -7.11 -9.74
C THR A 231 -12.73 -7.58 -11.04
N LEU A 232 -12.42 -6.91 -12.16
CA LEU A 232 -12.99 -7.24 -13.47
C LEU A 232 -12.59 -8.66 -13.92
N LYS A 233 -11.34 -9.07 -13.67
CA LYS A 233 -10.89 -10.45 -13.96
C LYS A 233 -11.61 -11.49 -13.10
N ALA A 234 -11.87 -11.20 -11.83
CA ALA A 234 -12.61 -12.09 -10.94
C ALA A 234 -14.10 -12.21 -11.33
N MET A 235 -14.68 -11.13 -11.87
CA MET A 235 -16.00 -11.10 -12.52
C MET A 235 -16.04 -11.74 -13.91
N GLN A 236 -14.92 -12.32 -14.37
CA GLN A 236 -14.79 -13.03 -15.65
C GLN A 236 -14.90 -12.16 -16.90
N TYR A 237 -14.69 -10.85 -16.79
CA TYR A 237 -14.53 -9.98 -17.96
C TYR A 237 -13.24 -10.30 -18.72
N LYS A 238 -13.34 -10.41 -20.04
CA LYS A 238 -12.20 -10.62 -20.95
C LYS A 238 -11.51 -9.29 -21.23
N LEU A 239 -10.51 -8.96 -20.41
CA LEU A 239 -9.68 -7.78 -20.62
C LEU A 239 -8.52 -8.06 -21.58
N PRO A 240 -8.24 -7.15 -22.54
CA PRO A 240 -7.06 -7.24 -23.41
C PRO A 240 -5.75 -7.32 -22.63
N LYS A 241 -4.75 -7.99 -23.20
CA LYS A 241 -3.39 -8.09 -22.62
C LYS A 241 -2.74 -6.71 -22.43
N GLY A 242 -3.12 -5.72 -23.23
CA GLY A 242 -2.62 -4.34 -23.12
C GLY A 242 -2.88 -3.70 -21.75
N PHE A 243 -4.03 -3.98 -21.12
CA PHE A 243 -4.32 -3.47 -19.77
C PHE A 243 -3.37 -4.03 -18.72
N ALA A 244 -3.10 -5.33 -18.77
CA ALA A 244 -2.15 -5.97 -17.85
C ALA A 244 -0.72 -5.41 -18.06
N MET A 245 -0.33 -5.19 -19.31
CA MET A 245 0.96 -4.58 -19.65
C MET A 245 1.05 -3.15 -19.11
N MET A 246 0.04 -2.31 -19.36
CA MET A 246 -0.06 -0.94 -18.84
C MET A 246 0.11 -0.91 -17.31
N ILE A 247 -0.61 -1.74 -16.57
CA ILE A 247 -0.50 -1.81 -15.10
C ILE A 247 0.92 -2.19 -14.67
N THR A 248 1.52 -3.18 -15.33
CA THR A 248 2.90 -3.60 -15.01
C THR A 248 3.90 -2.48 -15.32
N THR A 249 3.67 -1.71 -16.39
CA THR A 249 4.47 -0.53 -16.72
C THR A 249 4.32 0.57 -15.67
N MET A 250 3.10 0.84 -15.19
CA MET A 250 2.86 1.80 -14.11
C MET A 250 3.57 1.40 -12.82
N GLN A 251 3.57 0.10 -12.47
CA GLN A 251 4.32 -0.42 -11.33
C GLN A 251 5.83 -0.22 -11.49
N LEU A 252 6.39 -0.46 -12.68
CA LEU A 252 7.81 -0.22 -12.95
C LEU A 252 8.17 1.26 -12.83
N VAL A 253 7.36 2.15 -13.41
CA VAL A 253 7.56 3.60 -13.30
C VAL A 253 7.49 4.06 -11.84
N GLN A 254 6.55 3.53 -11.04
CA GLN A 254 6.51 3.78 -9.60
C GLN A 254 7.82 3.39 -8.91
N MET A 255 8.42 2.25 -9.26
CA MET A 255 9.68 1.83 -8.64
C MET A 255 10.83 2.76 -9.01
N VAL A 256 10.89 3.22 -10.27
CA VAL A 256 11.90 4.19 -10.72
C VAL A 256 11.74 5.52 -9.99
N ILE A 257 10.52 6.07 -9.92
CA ILE A 257 10.27 7.33 -9.22
C ILE A 257 10.61 7.20 -7.73
N GLY A 258 10.27 6.07 -7.09
CA GLY A 258 10.64 5.81 -5.70
C GLY A 258 12.16 5.77 -5.47
N CYS A 259 12.92 5.13 -6.35
CA CYS A 259 14.38 5.16 -6.30
C CYS A 259 14.94 6.58 -6.44
N VAL A 260 14.47 7.34 -7.43
CA VAL A 260 14.91 8.73 -7.67
C VAL A 260 14.59 9.62 -6.48
N ALA A 261 13.36 9.56 -5.96
CA ALA A 261 12.94 10.36 -4.82
C ALA A 261 13.73 10.02 -3.56
N THR A 262 14.11 8.74 -3.36
CA THR A 262 14.97 8.32 -2.24
C THR A 262 16.41 8.85 -2.39
N ILE A 263 16.98 8.80 -3.59
CA ILE A 263 18.31 9.36 -3.88
C ILE A 263 18.31 10.87 -3.63
N VAL A 264 17.26 11.57 -4.07
CA VAL A 264 17.13 13.02 -3.85
C VAL A 264 16.99 13.34 -2.36
N ALA A 265 16.21 12.54 -1.62
CA ALA A 265 16.05 12.69 -0.17
C ALA A 265 17.37 12.46 0.59
N TYR A 266 18.27 11.62 0.06
CA TYR A 266 19.63 11.47 0.57
C TYR A 266 20.54 12.66 0.21
N TYR A 267 20.42 13.16 -1.01
CA TYR A 267 21.25 14.25 -1.54
C TYR A 267 21.06 15.58 -0.80
N TYR A 268 19.82 15.94 -0.44
CA TYR A 268 19.53 17.23 0.21
C TYR A 268 20.25 17.43 1.56
N PRO A 269 20.16 16.52 2.55
CA PRO A 269 20.87 16.69 3.82
C PRO A 269 22.38 16.51 3.67
N GLU A 270 22.84 15.50 2.94
CA GLU A 270 24.26 15.12 2.91
C GLU A 270 25.12 16.04 2.03
N ILE A 271 24.58 16.55 0.91
CA ILE A 271 25.36 17.35 -0.05
C ILE A 271 25.00 18.83 0.02
N ARG A 272 23.72 19.16 0.22
CA ARG A 272 23.25 20.56 0.25
C ARG A 272 23.16 21.14 1.66
N GLY A 273 23.30 20.32 2.71
CA GLY A 273 23.15 20.75 4.10
C GLY A 273 21.74 21.25 4.43
N LEU A 274 20.72 20.80 3.68
CA LEU A 274 19.33 21.21 3.87
C LEU A 274 18.60 20.25 4.82
N GLU A 275 17.75 20.77 5.70
CA GLU A 275 16.99 19.97 6.66
C GLU A 275 15.93 19.09 5.97
N CYS A 276 16.11 17.78 6.03
CA CYS A 276 15.17 16.82 5.46
C CYS A 276 14.65 15.86 6.53
N TYR A 277 13.33 15.75 6.66
CA TYR A 277 12.70 14.88 7.65
C TYR A 277 12.70 13.42 7.17
N ILE A 278 13.89 12.82 7.20
CA ILE A 278 14.15 11.42 6.84
C ILE A 278 15.40 10.93 7.57
N THR A 279 15.36 9.71 8.10
CA THR A 279 16.54 9.11 8.74
C THR A 279 17.41 8.39 7.71
N ARG A 280 18.72 8.29 7.97
CA ARG A 280 19.65 7.53 7.10
C ARG A 280 19.24 6.05 6.97
N LYS A 281 18.70 5.45 8.04
CA LYS A 281 18.17 4.09 8.02
C LYS A 281 16.99 3.97 7.05
N ASN A 282 16.09 4.95 7.07
CA ASN A 282 14.96 5.02 6.15
C ASN A 282 15.38 5.10 4.69
N VAL A 283 16.35 5.96 4.38
CA VAL A 283 16.92 6.07 3.02
C VAL A 283 17.47 4.72 2.56
N ILE A 284 18.30 4.07 3.39
CA ILE A 284 18.94 2.80 3.03
C ILE A 284 17.90 1.71 2.80
N PHE A 285 16.95 1.53 3.72
CA PHE A 285 15.91 0.52 3.58
C PHE A 285 14.95 0.83 2.41
N GLY A 286 14.55 2.10 2.26
CA GLY A 286 13.71 2.55 1.16
C GLY A 286 14.35 2.28 -0.19
N PHE A 287 15.61 2.68 -0.36
CA PHE A 287 16.33 2.45 -1.60
C PHE A 287 16.49 0.95 -1.89
N ALA A 288 16.90 0.16 -0.89
CA ALA A 288 17.07 -1.29 -1.05
C ALA A 288 15.77 -1.99 -1.48
N ILE A 289 14.63 -1.62 -0.88
CA ILE A 289 13.32 -2.20 -1.21
C ILE A 289 12.85 -1.77 -2.60
N TYR A 290 12.89 -0.47 -2.92
CA TYR A 290 12.44 0.02 -4.23
C TYR A 290 13.32 -0.51 -5.37
N PHE A 291 14.64 -0.58 -5.14
CA PHE A 291 15.57 -1.15 -6.12
C PHE A 291 15.37 -2.66 -6.30
N SER A 292 15.14 -3.41 -5.21
CA SER A 292 14.86 -4.85 -5.33
C SER A 292 13.56 -5.10 -6.09
N TYR A 293 12.52 -4.28 -5.87
CA TYR A 293 11.26 -4.35 -6.61
C TYR A 293 11.45 -4.00 -8.09
N LEU A 294 12.24 -2.97 -8.42
CA LEU A 294 12.54 -2.61 -9.80
C LEU A 294 13.13 -3.80 -10.57
N ILE A 295 14.11 -4.50 -9.97
CA ILE A 295 14.71 -5.70 -10.57
C ILE A 295 13.68 -6.82 -10.72
N LEU A 296 12.91 -7.11 -9.66
CA LEU A 296 11.96 -8.23 -9.68
C LEU A 296 10.80 -8.01 -10.65
N PHE A 297 10.23 -6.79 -10.69
CA PHE A 297 9.21 -6.41 -11.66
C PHE A 297 9.78 -6.34 -13.07
N GLY A 298 11.03 -5.88 -13.25
CA GLY A 298 11.69 -5.87 -14.55
C GLY A 298 11.85 -7.28 -15.12
N LYS A 299 12.32 -8.22 -14.27
CA LYS A 299 12.40 -9.65 -14.63
C LYS A 299 11.03 -10.25 -14.93
N PHE A 300 10.00 -9.88 -14.17
CA PHE A 300 8.63 -10.31 -14.42
C PHE A 300 8.11 -9.78 -15.77
N PHE A 301 8.28 -8.49 -16.04
CA PHE A 301 7.85 -7.83 -17.27
C PHE A 301 8.53 -8.45 -18.50
N PHE A 302 9.86 -8.62 -18.45
CA PHE A 302 10.60 -9.25 -19.52
C PHE A 302 10.09 -10.67 -19.79
N LYS A 303 9.93 -11.49 -18.74
CA LYS A 303 9.44 -12.87 -18.89
C LYS A 303 7.99 -12.96 -19.37
N ALA A 304 7.13 -12.03 -18.96
CA ALA A 304 5.69 -12.08 -19.26
C ALA A 304 5.34 -11.52 -20.65
N TYR A 305 6.09 -10.52 -21.12
CA TYR A 305 5.70 -9.74 -22.31
C TYR A 305 6.75 -9.70 -23.43
N LEU A 306 8.05 -9.71 -23.09
CA LEU A 306 9.12 -9.54 -24.09
C LEU A 306 9.84 -10.85 -24.44
N SER A 307 9.83 -11.82 -23.52
CA SER A 307 10.38 -13.13 -23.79
C SER A 307 9.49 -13.79 -24.85
N GLU A 308 9.99 -13.80 -26.08
CA GLU A 308 9.48 -14.68 -27.13
C GLU A 308 9.58 -16.11 -26.60
N LYS A 309 8.50 -16.61 -26.01
CA LYS A 309 8.19 -18.02 -26.22
C LYS A 309 7.82 -18.17 -27.70
N ARG A 310 8.84 -18.19 -28.58
CA ARG A 310 8.84 -19.05 -29.77
C ARG A 310 8.29 -20.39 -29.27
N LYS A 311 7.11 -20.88 -29.65
CA LYS A 311 6.65 -21.07 -31.03
C LYS A 311 7.84 -21.48 -31.90
N ASN A 312 8.52 -22.55 -31.47
CA ASN A 312 9.30 -23.50 -32.26
C ASN A 312 9.72 -24.68 -31.35
N LYS A 313 8.77 -25.57 -31.06
CA LYS A 313 9.01 -27.01 -31.12
C LYS A 313 8.00 -27.57 -32.13
N VAL A 314 8.24 -27.21 -33.39
CA VAL A 314 7.84 -28.02 -34.54
C VAL A 314 8.93 -29.07 -34.67
N GLY A 315 8.54 -30.34 -34.58
CA GLY A 315 9.24 -31.49 -35.16
C GLY A 315 10.66 -31.79 -34.66
N GLU A 316 10.78 -32.36 -33.47
CA GLU A 316 11.85 -33.35 -33.26
C GLU A 316 11.17 -34.72 -33.31
N ASN A 317 11.15 -35.28 -34.53
CA ASN A 317 10.77 -36.66 -34.79
C ASN A 317 11.79 -37.54 -34.08
N VAL A 318 11.45 -38.03 -32.89
CA VAL A 318 12.09 -39.22 -32.35
C VAL A 318 11.61 -40.39 -33.20
N HIS A 319 12.51 -40.91 -34.02
CA HIS A 319 12.34 -42.16 -34.74
C HIS A 319 12.04 -43.28 -33.73
N VAL A 320 10.82 -43.82 -33.79
CA VAL A 320 10.52 -45.18 -33.34
C VAL A 320 9.64 -45.82 -34.41
N ASP A 321 10.26 -46.76 -35.11
CA ASP A 321 9.70 -47.92 -35.80
C ASP A 321 8.48 -47.75 -36.75
N GLY A 322 8.79 -47.73 -38.05
CA GLY A 322 8.14 -48.58 -39.04
C GLY A 322 6.62 -48.73 -39.07
N ARG A 323 5.86 -47.66 -39.35
CA ARG A 323 4.68 -47.73 -40.25
C ARG A 323 4.12 -46.33 -40.59
N LYS A 324 4.03 -46.03 -41.88
CA LYS A 324 3.40 -44.81 -42.43
C LYS A 324 1.89 -45.01 -42.51
N GLU A 325 1.11 -44.21 -41.81
CA GLU A 325 -0.30 -43.97 -42.16
C GLU A 325 -0.52 -42.48 -42.44
N TYR A 326 -1.11 -42.22 -43.60
CA TYR A 326 -1.34 -40.89 -44.17
C TYR A 326 -2.75 -40.41 -43.76
N TYR A 327 -2.85 -39.39 -42.92
CA TYR A 327 -4.15 -38.76 -42.58
C TYR A 327 -4.29 -37.41 -43.29
N LYS A 328 -5.21 -37.32 -44.26
CA LYS A 328 -5.59 -36.08 -44.97
C LYS A 328 -6.59 -35.27 -44.13
N PRO A 329 -6.38 -33.97 -43.89
CA PRO A 329 -7.39 -33.12 -43.26
C PRO A 329 -8.48 -32.70 -44.27
N LYS A 330 -9.75 -32.82 -43.87
CA LYS A 330 -10.91 -32.29 -44.61
C LYS A 330 -11.09 -30.80 -44.30
N THR A 331 -11.14 -30.00 -45.36
CA THR A 331 -11.56 -28.59 -45.37
C THR A 331 -13.08 -28.46 -45.49
N SER A 332 -13.67 -27.53 -44.74
CA SER A 332 -14.88 -26.80 -45.12
C SER A 332 -14.79 -25.39 -44.56
#